data_AF-A0A6I2X3A7-F1
#
_entry.id   AF-A0A6I2X3A7-F1
#
_cell.length_a   1.000
_cell.length_b   1.000
_cell.length_c   1.000
_cell.angle_alpha   90.00
_cell.angle_beta   90.00
_cell.angle_gamma   90.00
#
_symmetry.space_group_name_H-M   'P 1'
#
loop_
_entity.id
_entity.type
_entity.pdbx_description
1 polymer ?
#
loop_
_entity_poly.entity_id
_entity_poly.type
_entity_poly.pdbx_seq_one_letter_code
_entity_poly.pdbx_strand_id
1 'polypeptide(L)'
;MRAAILIGKDRELIASALRTHAPQVPIHVIEQSEDESAQDLMVRVAKLAKEIAVSGDTVLLAPACASMDQFTSYSDRGDKFASAVRTVISDGEK
;
A
#
# COMPACT_ATOMS: atom_id res chain seq x y z
N MET A 1 -14.52 -2.69 4.87
CA MET A 1 -13.17 -2.21 4.49
C MET A 1 -13.08 -0.74 4.86
N ARG A 2 -12.05 -0.31 5.60
CA ARG A 2 -11.99 1.08 6.08
C ARG A 2 -11.34 2.07 5.11
N ALA A 3 -10.39 1.60 4.31
CA ALA A 3 -9.81 2.36 3.21
C ALA A 3 -9.15 1.42 2.20
N ALA A 4 -8.87 1.92 1.00
CA ALA A 4 -7.98 1.29 0.03
C ALA A 4 -6.80 2.21 -0.25
N ILE A 5 -5.58 1.67 -0.11
CA ILE A 5 -4.34 2.35 -0.53
C ILE A 5 -3.89 1.69 -1.84
N LEU A 6 -3.82 2.47 -2.91
CA LEU A 6 -3.56 1.99 -4.27
C LEU A 6 -2.22 2.50 -4.77
N ILE A 7 -1.39 1.59 -5.24
CA ILE A 7 -0.08 1.84 -5.85
C ILE A 7 0.03 1.13 -7.21
N GLY A 8 1.06 1.46 -7.97
CA GLY A 8 1.39 0.79 -9.22
C GLY A 8 0.61 1.31 -10.42
N LYS A 9 0.86 0.70 -11.58
CA LYS A 9 0.36 1.20 -12.87
C LYS A 9 -1.17 1.22 -12.96
N ASP A 10 -1.83 0.21 -12.43
CA ASP A 10 -3.29 0.03 -12.54
C ASP A 10 -4.09 0.70 -11.42
N ARG A 11 -3.44 1.51 -10.57
CA ARG A 11 -4.07 2.15 -9.40
C ARG A 11 -5.36 2.90 -9.74
N GLU A 12 -5.41 3.62 -10.86
CA GLU A 12 -6.61 4.37 -11.27
C GLU A 12 -7.72 3.48 -11.82
N LEU A 13 -7.38 2.35 -12.44
CA LEU A 13 -8.38 1.38 -12.88
C LEU A 13 -9.11 0.78 -11.66
N ILE A 14 -8.34 0.40 -10.63
CA ILE A 14 -8.89 -0.11 -9.38
C ILE A 14 -9.66 0.99 -8.63
N ALA A 15 -9.12 2.22 -8.60
CA ALA A 15 -9.81 3.35 -7.96
C ALA A 15 -11.17 3.61 -8.62
N SER A 16 -11.25 3.56 -9.95
CA SER A 16 -12.50 3.75 -10.69
C SER A 16 -13.51 2.66 -10.40
N ALA A 17 -13.07 1.40 -10.32
CA ALA A 17 -13.94 0.28 -9.93
C ALA A 17 -14.47 0.44 -8.49
N LEU A 18 -13.60 0.82 -7.53
CA LEU A 18 -14.00 1.07 -6.15
C LEU A 18 -14.98 2.26 -6.04
N ARG A 19 -14.74 3.36 -6.76
CA ARG A 19 -15.67 4.50 -6.79
C ARG A 19 -17.05 4.09 -7.33
N THR A 20 -17.09 3.16 -8.28
CA THR A 20 -18.34 2.67 -8.89
C THR A 20 -19.09 1.70 -7.98
N HIS A 21 -18.39 0.73 -7.38
CA HIS A 21 -19.03 -0.38 -6.67
C HIS A 21 -19.04 -0.23 -5.14
N ALA A 22 -18.17 0.63 -4.58
CA ALA A 22 -18.02 0.86 -3.15
C ALA A 22 -17.67 2.34 -2.85
N PRO A 23 -18.52 3.31 -3.25
CA PRO A 23 -18.24 4.74 -3.15
C PRO A 23 -17.98 5.24 -1.72
N GLN A 24 -18.43 4.49 -0.71
CA GLN A 24 -18.23 4.79 0.71
C GLN A 24 -16.80 4.49 1.20
N VAL A 25 -16.01 3.76 0.41
CA VAL A 25 -14.64 3.40 0.78
C VAL A 25 -13.71 4.58 0.46
N PRO A 26 -13.01 5.17 1.45
CA PRO A 26 -11.93 6.10 1.21
C PRO A 26 -10.82 5.46 0.35
N ILE A 27 -10.40 6.16 -0.70
CA ILE A 27 -9.34 5.71 -1.62
C ILE A 27 -8.17 6.67 -1.50
N HIS A 28 -6.99 6.13 -1.21
CA HIS A 28 -5.73 6.85 -1.22
C HIS A 28 -4.85 6.31 -2.34
N VAL A 29 -4.59 7.14 -3.34
CA VAL A 29 -3.70 6.78 -4.45
C VAL A 29 -2.31 7.33 -4.16
N ILE A 30 -1.30 6.48 -4.22
CA ILE A 30 0.10 6.88 -4.05
C ILE A 30 0.84 6.64 -5.36
N GLU A 31 1.40 7.71 -5.88
CA GLU A 31 2.30 7.66 -7.04
C GLU A 31 3.73 7.49 -6.57
N GLN A 32 4.45 6.61 -7.27
CA GLN A 32 5.89 6.44 -7.11
C GLN A 32 6.59 7.44 -8.02
N SER A 33 7.51 8.23 -7.47
CA SER A 33 8.39 9.09 -8.28
C SER A 33 9.50 8.25 -8.92
N GLU A 34 10.06 8.74 -10.03
CA GLU A 34 11.10 8.02 -10.80
C GLU A 34 12.33 7.65 -9.95
N ASP A 35 12.72 8.54 -9.02
CA ASP A 35 13.87 8.34 -8.14
C ASP A 35 13.54 7.57 -6.84
N GLU A 36 12.28 7.19 -6.63
CA GLU A 36 11.88 6.50 -5.40
C GLU A 36 12.06 4.99 -5.51
N SER A 37 12.76 4.41 -4.54
CA SER A 37 12.89 2.96 -4.46
C SER A 37 11.56 2.29 -4.10
N ALA A 38 11.37 1.05 -4.57
CA ALA A 38 10.20 0.26 -4.19
C ALA A 38 10.09 0.04 -2.66
N GLN A 39 11.21 0.10 -1.94
CA GLN A 39 11.24 0.01 -0.48
C GLN A 39 10.69 1.28 0.17
N ASP A 40 11.09 2.46 -0.32
CA ASP A 40 10.63 3.75 0.22
C ASP A 40 9.14 3.95 -0.04
N LEU A 41 8.66 3.54 -1.23
CA LEU A 41 7.23 3.49 -1.54
C LEU A 41 6.48 2.63 -0.52
N MET A 42 6.98 1.43 -0.21
CA MET A 42 6.35 0.53 0.77
C MET A 42 6.36 1.11 2.18
N VAL A 43 7.41 1.86 2.56
CA VAL A 43 7.44 2.60 3.84
C VAL A 43 6.36 3.68 3.86
N ARG A 44 6.17 4.45 2.79
CA ARG A 44 5.08 5.44 2.71
C ARG A 44 3.70 4.79 2.81
N VAL A 45 3.48 3.68 2.10
CA VAL A 45 2.24 2.90 2.18
C VAL A 45 1.97 2.43 3.62
N ALA A 46 2.99 1.88 4.29
CA ALA A 46 2.86 1.41 5.67
C ALA A 46 2.60 2.54 6.68
N LYS A 47 3.23 3.72 6.49
CA LYS A 47 2.95 4.91 7.31
C LYS A 47 1.51 5.37 7.18
N LEU A 48 1.02 5.52 5.95
CA LEU A 48 -0.37 5.91 5.72
C LEU A 48 -1.36 4.87 6.28
N ALA A 49 -1.05 3.57 6.13
CA ALA A 49 -1.86 2.52 6.72
C ALA A 49 -1.92 2.63 8.25
N LYS A 50 -0.80 2.96 8.92
CA LYS A 50 -0.74 3.18 10.38
C LYS A 50 -1.58 4.38 10.83
N GLU A 51 -1.64 5.44 10.03
CA GLU A 51 -2.45 6.63 10.32
C GLU A 51 -3.97 6.37 10.22
N ILE A 52 -4.37 5.46 9.33
CA ILE A 52 -5.79 5.12 9.08
C ILE A 52 -6.27 3.97 9.99
N ALA A 53 -5.39 3.01 10.27
CA ALA A 53 -5.72 1.84 11.08
C ALA A 53 -5.92 2.24 12.56
N VAL A 54 -6.76 1.47 13.24
CA VAL A 54 -7.02 1.59 14.68
C VAL A 54 -6.97 0.20 15.28
N SER A 55 -6.94 0.10 16.60
CA SER A 55 -6.94 -1.19 17.29
C SER A 55 -8.11 -2.06 16.81
N GLY A 56 -7.79 -3.32 16.45
CA GLY A 56 -8.74 -4.29 15.90
C GLY A 56 -8.80 -4.35 14.37
N ASP A 57 -8.22 -3.39 13.66
CA ASP A 57 -8.15 -3.44 12.19
C ASP A 57 -7.07 -4.40 11.69
N THR A 58 -7.29 -4.92 10.48
CA THR A 58 -6.29 -5.68 9.72
C THR A 58 -5.83 -4.84 8.53
N VAL A 59 -4.51 -4.66 8.41
CA VAL A 59 -3.87 -4.12 7.21
C VAL A 59 -3.44 -5.29 6.35
N LEU A 60 -4.01 -5.41 5.15
CA LEU A 60 -3.74 -6.51 4.22
C LEU A 60 -3.12 -5.98 2.93
N LEU A 61 -1.96 -6.53 2.56
CA LEU A 61 -1.42 -6.40 1.22
C LEU A 61 -2.10 -7.44 0.31
N ALA A 62 -3.09 -7.02 -0.48
CA ALA A 62 -3.84 -7.88 -1.41
C ALA A 62 -3.61 -7.42 -2.85
N PRO A 63 -2.60 -7.95 -3.56
CA PRO A 63 -2.33 -7.54 -4.93
C PRO A 63 -3.28 -8.22 -5.92
N ALA A 64 -3.99 -7.43 -6.71
CA ALA A 64 -4.87 -7.90 -7.79
C ALA A 64 -4.14 -8.09 -9.14
N CYS A 65 -2.91 -7.57 -9.28
CA CYS A 65 -2.13 -7.57 -10.54
C CYS A 65 -0.70 -8.13 -10.36
N ALA A 66 -0.13 -8.60 -11.48
CA ALA A 66 1.25 -9.06 -11.59
C ALA A 66 2.24 -7.95 -11.19
N SER A 67 3.28 -8.29 -10.43
CA SER A 67 4.14 -7.34 -9.71
C SER A 67 5.33 -6.78 -10.50
N MET A 68 5.41 -7.02 -11.81
CA MET A 68 6.65 -6.87 -12.59
C MET A 68 7.01 -5.43 -12.96
N ASP A 69 6.15 -4.45 -12.69
CA ASP A 69 6.40 -3.03 -12.94
C ASP A 69 7.15 -2.35 -11.79
N GLN A 70 6.93 -2.77 -10.54
CA GLN A 70 7.50 -2.13 -9.34
C GLN A 70 8.38 -3.05 -8.47
N PHE A 71 8.30 -4.37 -8.67
CA PHE A 71 8.98 -5.35 -7.82
C PHE A 71 9.64 -6.45 -8.65
N THR A 72 10.72 -7.02 -8.13
CA THR A 72 11.48 -8.06 -8.83
C THR A 72 10.67 -9.36 -8.93
N SER A 73 9.84 -9.63 -7.92
CA SER A 73 8.96 -10.80 -7.87
C SER A 73 7.81 -10.56 -6.89
N TYR A 74 6.85 -11.49 -6.88
CA TYR A 74 5.78 -11.51 -5.87
C TYR A 74 6.34 -11.57 -4.44
N SER A 75 7.37 -12.39 -4.19
CA SER A 75 7.99 -12.53 -2.87
C SER A 75 8.72 -11.25 -2.45
N ASP A 76 9.47 -10.64 -3.37
CA ASP A 76 10.15 -9.36 -3.11
C ASP A 76 9.16 -8.27 -2.65
N ARG A 77 7.98 -8.19 -3.28
CA ARG A 77 6.91 -7.28 -2.84
C ARG A 77 6.46 -7.55 -1.40
N GLY A 78 6.23 -8.82 -1.07
CA GLY A 78 5.84 -9.24 0.28
C GLY A 78 6.91 -8.92 1.32
N ASP A 79 8.18 -9.20 0.99
CA ASP A 79 9.33 -8.94 1.85
C ASP A 79 9.52 -7.45 2.11
N LYS A 80 9.40 -6.62 1.07
CA LYS A 80 9.47 -5.15 1.20
C LYS A 80 8.34 -4.60 2.07
N PHE A 81 7.11 -5.10 1.90
CA PHE A 81 5.98 -4.71 2.75
C PHE A 81 6.21 -5.11 4.21
N ALA A 82 6.62 -6.36 4.47
CA ALA A 82 6.91 -6.80 5.84
C ALA A 82 8.06 -6.01 6.47
N SER A 83 9.09 -5.68 5.69
CA SER A 83 10.20 -4.82 6.13
C SER A 83 9.72 -3.41 6.47
N ALA A 84 8.92 -2.79 5.59
CA ALA A 84 8.36 -1.47 5.78
C ALA A 84 7.48 -1.40 7.03
N VAL A 85 6.62 -2.41 7.26
CA VAL A 85 5.81 -2.50 8.49
C VAL A 85 6.71 -2.52 9.73
N ARG A 86 7.76 -3.35 9.74
CA ARG A 86 8.73 -3.41 10.85
C ARG A 86 9.39 -2.05 11.11
N THR A 87 9.84 -1.36 10.07
CA THR A 87 10.42 -0.01 10.19
C THR A 87 9.41 0.96 10.83
N VAL A 88 8.17 1.00 10.33
CA VAL A 88 7.15 1.97 10.77
C VAL A 88 6.65 1.71 12.20
N ILE A 89 6.64 0.47 12.66
CA ILE A 89 6.29 0.15 14.05
C ILE A 89 7.45 0.46 15.01
N SER A 90 8.69 0.14 14.64
CA SER A 90 9.87 0.41 15.47
C SER A 90 10.22 1.89 15.60
N ASP A 91 9.95 2.69 14.56
CA ASP A 91 10.16 4.16 14.60
C ASP A 91 9.14 4.88 15.50
N GLY A 92 8.03 4.23 15.89
CA GLY A 92 7.01 4.80 16.76
C GLY A 92 7.20 4.57 18.26
N GLU A 93 8.28 3.88 18.65
CA GLU A 93 8.64 3.61 20.06
C GLU A 93 9.71 4.59 20.60
N LYS A 94 10.05 5.65 19.86
CA LYS A 94 10.82 6.81 20.34
C LYS A 94 9.89 7.98 20.64
#